data_AF-A0A357PR50-F1
#
_entry.id   AF-A0A357PR50-F1
#
_cell.length_a   1.000
_cell.length_b   1.000
_cell.length_c   1.000
_cell.angle_alpha   90.00
_cell.angle_beta   90.00
_cell.angle_gamma   90.00
#
_symmetry.space_group_name_H-M   'P 1'
#
loop_
_entity.id
_entity.type
_entity.pdbx_description
1 polymer ?
#
loop_
_entity_poly.entity_id
_entity_poly.type
_entity_poly.pdbx_seq_one_letter_code
_entity_poly.pdbx_strand_id
1 'polypeptide(L)'
;MIIVAFCTKTSKLLPRIVCRHFKHCAPIVPSGDAGTPMVMYQFVHRNKIIPIPITARGLRALRAHGWSVVCVAGATPPPDLVRAGAPTCVAFTKRACGLRRARIQTPDALYKYLRQLNGV
;
A
#
# COMPACT_ATOMS: atom_id res chain seq x y z
N MET A 1 -5.36 -1.21 12.70
CA MET A 1 -4.19 -0.46 12.20
C MET A 1 -3.79 -1.04 10.86
N ILE A 2 -3.48 -0.20 9.87
CA ILE A 2 -2.99 -0.62 8.56
C ILE A 2 -1.70 0.12 8.25
N ILE A 3 -0.71 -0.56 7.67
CA ILE A 3 0.50 0.10 7.17
C ILE A 3 0.37 0.19 5.66
N VAL A 4 0.67 1.34 5.07
CA VAL A 4 0.74 1.50 3.62
C VAL A 4 2.18 1.66 3.21
N ALA A 5 2.69 0.71 2.43
CA ALA A 5 4.03 0.76 1.86
C ALA A 5 3.98 1.43 0.49
N PHE A 6 4.84 2.43 0.30
CA PHE A 6 4.99 3.18 -0.95
C PHE A 6 6.36 2.90 -1.53
N CYS A 7 6.37 2.24 -2.69
CA CYS A 7 7.58 2.02 -3.45
C CYS A 7 7.95 3.32 -4.17
N THR A 8 9.12 3.87 -3.87
CA THR A 8 9.64 5.07 -4.54
C THR A 8 10.60 4.72 -5.68
N LYS A 9 10.96 3.44 -5.82
CA LYS A 9 11.88 2.92 -6.83
C LYS A 9 11.21 1.79 -7.60
N THR A 10 11.10 1.90 -8.92
CA THR A 10 10.63 0.78 -9.75
C THR A 10 11.80 0.20 -10.53
N SER A 11 11.81 -1.12 -10.70
CA SER A 11 12.78 -1.81 -11.58
C SER A 11 12.47 -1.57 -13.07
N LYS A 12 11.27 -1.08 -13.40
CA LYS A 12 10.85 -0.79 -14.77
C LYS A 12 11.42 0.56 -15.23
N LEU A 13 12.09 0.57 -16.39
CA LEU A 13 12.71 1.78 -16.93
C LEU A 13 11.67 2.83 -17.39
N LEU A 14 10.64 2.41 -18.12
CA LEU A 14 9.66 3.31 -18.72
C LEU A 14 8.95 4.22 -17.70
N PRO A 15 8.40 3.70 -16.57
CA PRO A 15 7.74 4.55 -15.58
C PRO A 15 8.71 5.51 -14.87
N ARG A 16 10.01 5.20 -14.80
CA ARG A 16 11.03 6.11 -14.24
C ARG A 16 11.26 7.33 -15.14
N ILE A 17 11.18 7.13 -16.46
CA ILE A 17 11.41 8.19 -17.45
C ILE A 17 10.17 9.07 -17.58
N VAL A 18 8.99 8.46 -17.71
CA VAL A 18 7.73 9.19 -17.97
C VAL A 18 7.15 9.79 -16.68
N CYS A 19 7.34 9.15 -15.54
CA CYS A 19 6.82 9.60 -14.24
C CYS A 19 7.96 9.74 -13.23
N ARG A 20 8.62 10.91 -13.18
CA ARG A 20 9.71 11.21 -12.21
C ARG A 20 9.36 10.89 -10.75
N HIS A 21 8.07 10.92 -10.39
CA HIS A 21 7.55 10.60 -9.06
C HIS A 21 6.71 9.32 -9.04
N PHE A 22 7.07 8.32 -9.86
CA PHE A 22 6.37 7.05 -9.84
C PHE A 22 6.38 6.46 -8.43
N LYS A 23 5.20 6.34 -7.84
CA LYS A 23 4.98 5.62 -6.60
C LYS A 23 4.03 4.49 -6.84
N HIS A 24 4.25 3.38 -6.15
CA HIS A 24 3.27 2.29 -6.08
C HIS A 24 2.90 2.07 -4.61
N CYS A 25 1.62 1.99 -4.30
CA CYS A 25 1.15 1.74 -2.93
C CYS A 25 0.72 0.28 -2.75
N ALA A 26 1.04 -0.31 -1.59
CA ALA A 26 0.63 -1.65 -1.19
C ALA A 26 0.21 -1.59 0.28
N PRO A 27 -1.06 -1.85 0.63
CA PRO A 27 -1.47 -1.94 2.03
C PRO A 27 -0.96 -3.24 2.62
N ILE A 28 -0.52 -3.15 3.87
CA ILE A 28 -0.07 -4.23 4.73
C ILE A 28 -1.08 -4.28 5.87
N VAL A 29 -1.80 -5.38 5.96
CA VAL A 29 -2.82 -5.60 6.98
C VAL A 29 -2.35 -6.65 7.97
N PRO A 30 -2.85 -6.64 9.22
CA PRO A 30 -2.67 -7.76 10.12
C PRO A 30 -3.32 -9.01 9.53
N SER A 31 -2.56 -10.09 9.48
CA SER A 31 -3.09 -11.42 9.22
C SER A 31 -3.26 -12.04 10.59
N GLY A 32 -4.48 -12.45 10.96
CA GLY A 32 -4.79 -13.01 12.28
C GLY A 32 -4.12 -14.35 12.58
N ASP A 33 -3.04 -14.66 11.88
CA ASP A 33 -2.33 -15.92 11.87
C ASP A 33 -1.00 -15.79 12.66
N ALA A 34 -0.74 -16.74 13.55
CA ALA A 34 0.34 -16.66 14.54
C ALA A 34 1.75 -16.67 13.91
N GLY A 35 1.91 -17.34 12.76
CA GLY A 35 3.19 -17.45 12.05
C GLY A 35 3.50 -16.29 11.10
N THR A 36 2.48 -15.57 10.62
CA THR A 36 2.62 -14.43 9.71
C THR A 36 1.72 -13.28 10.16
N PRO A 37 2.23 -12.37 11.02
CA PRO A 37 1.37 -11.38 11.66
C PRO A 37 0.82 -10.34 10.67
N MET A 38 1.39 -10.25 9.46
CA MET A 38 1.01 -9.26 8.46
C MET A 38 1.06 -9.83 7.05
N VAL A 39 0.16 -9.32 6.20
CA VAL A 39 0.12 -9.61 4.76
C VAL A 39 0.16 -8.30 3.98
N MET A 40 1.14 -8.18 3.09
CA MET A 40 1.23 -7.11 2.12
C MET A 40 0.46 -7.49 0.85
N TYR A 41 -0.48 -6.66 0.44
CA TYR A 41 -1.19 -6.85 -0.83
C TYR A 41 -0.52 -6.06 -1.95
N GLN A 42 0.27 -6.74 -2.76
CA GLN A 42 0.99 -6.12 -3.86
C GLN A 42 0.17 -6.20 -5.15
N PHE A 43 0.02 -5.07 -5.83
CA PHE A 43 -0.48 -5.09 -7.21
C PHE A 43 0.64 -5.42 -8.16
N VAL A 44 0.41 -6.43 -9.00
CA VAL A 44 1.37 -6.85 -10.02
C VAL A 44 0.98 -6.31 -11.39
N HIS A 45 -0.32 -6.26 -11.67
CA HIS A 45 -0.90 -5.60 -12.84
C HIS A 45 -2.35 -5.16 -12.57
N ARG A 46 -2.99 -4.53 -13.55
CA ARG A 46 -4.40 -4.11 -13.44
C ARG A 46 -5.27 -5.30 -13.01
N ASN A 47 -6.11 -5.10 -11.99
CA ASN A 47 -7.00 -6.10 -11.41
C ASN A 47 -6.33 -7.35 -10.78
N LYS A 48 -4.99 -7.40 -10.64
CA LYS A 48 -4.32 -8.52 -9.97
C LYS A 48 -3.52 -8.08 -8.76
N ILE A 49 -3.92 -8.64 -7.62
CA ILE A 49 -3.37 -8.39 -6.30
C ILE A 49 -2.85 -9.72 -5.78
N ILE A 50 -1.60 -9.74 -5.33
CA ILE A 50 -0.98 -10.91 -4.72
C ILE A 50 -0.79 -10.62 -3.23
N PRO A 51 -1.34 -11.46 -2.33
CA PRO A 51 -0.99 -11.43 -0.93
C PRO A 51 0.43 -11.96 -0.75
N ILE A 52 1.27 -11.19 -0.07
CA ILE A 52 2.65 -11.53 0.26
C ILE A 52 2.75 -11.50 1.79
N PRO A 53 2.88 -12.66 2.45
CA PRO A 53 3.13 -12.69 3.89
C PRO A 53 4.40 -11.90 4.21
N ILE A 54 4.32 -11.04 5.22
CA ILE A 54 5.43 -10.18 5.60
C ILE A 54 5.64 -10.21 7.12
N THR A 55 6.88 -10.44 7.52
CA THR A 55 7.29 -10.38 8.92
C THR A 55 7.78 -8.97 9.27
N ALA A 56 7.97 -8.69 10.56
CA ALA A 56 8.63 -7.46 10.98
C ALA A 56 10.03 -7.29 10.35
N ARG A 57 10.77 -8.39 10.14
CA ARG A 57 12.05 -8.38 9.41
C ARG A 57 11.86 -7.99 7.94
N GLY A 58 10.85 -8.53 7.27
CA GLY A 58 10.50 -8.14 5.89
C GLY A 58 10.17 -6.65 5.77
N LEU A 59 9.43 -6.10 6.74
CA LEU A 59 9.12 -4.67 6.78
C LEU A 59 10.38 -3.79 6.91
N ARG A 60 11.35 -4.20 7.73
CA ARG A 60 12.65 -3.52 7.83
C ARG A 60 13.43 -3.57 6.51
N ALA A 61 13.44 -4.72 5.83
CA ALA A 61 14.08 -4.86 4.53
C ALA A 61 13.44 -3.94 3.47
N LEU A 62 12.11 -3.83 3.42
CA LEU A 62 11.42 -2.88 2.53
C LEU A 62 11.93 -1.45 2.74
N ARG A 63 12.00 -0.99 3.99
CA ARG A 63 12.51 0.36 4.32
C ARG A 63 13.95 0.55 3.85
N ALA A 64 14.82 -0.43 4.09
CA ALA A 64 16.21 -0.40 3.63
C ALA A 64 16.33 -0.30 2.09
N HIS A 65 15.40 -0.91 1.35
CA HIS A 65 15.33 -0.81 -0.11
C HIS A 65 14.60 0.43 -0.63
N GLY A 66 14.36 1.43 0.23
CA GLY A 66 13.80 2.73 -0.17
C GLY A 66 12.28 2.78 -0.24
N TRP A 67 11.58 1.83 0.40
CA TRP A 67 10.14 1.96 0.59
C TRP A 67 9.82 2.93 1.73
N SER A 68 8.91 3.86 1.46
CA SER A 68 8.32 4.70 2.50
C SER A 68 7.12 3.98 3.10
N VAL A 69 7.02 3.93 4.43
CA VAL A 69 5.89 3.30 5.12
C VAL A 69 5.10 4.36 5.87
N VAL A 70 3.78 4.33 5.75
CA VAL A 70 2.88 5.22 6.49
C VAL A 70 1.92 4.38 7.29
N CYS A 71 1.87 4.58 8.59
CA CYS A 71 0.91 3.92 9.46
C CYS A 71 -0.43 4.66 9.40
N VAL A 72 -1.54 3.94 9.36
CA VAL A 72 -2.88 4.51 9.46
C VAL A 72 -3.53 3.91 10.71
N ALA A 73 -3.50 4.69 11.78
CA ALA A 73 -4.15 4.35 13.04
C ALA A 73 -5.67 4.33 12.87
N GLY A 74 -6.37 3.50 13.64
CA GLY A 74 -7.85 3.40 13.60
C GLY A 74 -8.44 2.76 12.33
N ALA A 75 -7.62 2.46 11.30
CA ALA A 75 -8.11 1.76 10.12
C ALA A 75 -8.34 0.26 10.41
N THR A 76 -9.53 -0.22 10.03
CA THR A 76 -9.93 -1.63 10.07
C THR A 76 -10.24 -2.07 8.64
N PRO A 77 -9.46 -2.99 8.06
CA PRO A 77 -9.70 -3.46 6.71
C PRO A 77 -11.02 -4.24 6.64
N PRO A 78 -11.78 -4.16 5.54
CA PRO A 78 -12.97 -4.99 5.33
C PRO A 78 -12.62 -6.49 5.37
N PRO A 79 -13.51 -7.35 5.89
CA PRO A 79 -13.26 -8.80 5.98
C PRO A 79 -13.08 -9.47 4.61
N ASP A 80 -13.61 -8.88 3.55
CA ASP A 80 -13.58 -9.37 2.17
C ASP A 80 -12.66 -8.55 1.25
N LEU A 81 -11.70 -7.81 1.83
CA LEU A 81 -10.86 -6.83 1.12
C LEU A 81 -10.35 -7.30 -0.25
N VAL A 82 -9.92 -8.56 -0.37
CA VAL A 82 -9.41 -9.16 -1.61
C VAL A 82 -10.53 -9.49 -2.62
N ARG A 83 -11.68 -9.97 -2.16
CA ARG A 83 -12.79 -10.41 -3.03
C ARG A 83 -13.46 -9.25 -3.75
N ALA A 84 -13.47 -8.08 -3.13
CA ALA A 84 -14.18 -6.93 -3.67
C ALA A 84 -13.55 -6.33 -4.95
N GLY A 85 -12.35 -6.78 -5.35
CA GLY A 85 -11.66 -6.37 -6.58
C GLY A 85 -11.32 -4.86 -6.64
N ALA A 86 -10.18 -4.48 -7.22
CA ALA A 86 -9.89 -3.06 -7.37
C ALA A 86 -9.16 -2.76 -8.67
N PRO A 87 -9.57 -1.70 -9.39
CA PRO A 87 -8.99 -1.37 -10.69
C PRO A 87 -7.57 -0.85 -10.58
N THR A 88 -7.19 -0.29 -9.43
CA THR A 88 -5.88 0.31 -9.18
C THR A 88 -5.42 0.06 -7.75
N CYS A 89 -4.10 0.15 -7.55
CA CYS A 89 -3.49 0.06 -6.23
C CYS A 89 -4.02 1.15 -5.26
N VAL A 90 -4.30 2.35 -5.77
CA VAL A 90 -4.88 3.45 -4.98
C VAL A 90 -6.30 3.12 -4.54
N ALA A 91 -7.15 2.63 -5.44
CA ALA A 91 -8.53 2.27 -5.11
C ALA A 91 -8.58 1.20 -4.01
N PHE A 92 -7.73 0.19 -4.12
CA PHE A 92 -7.61 -0.85 -3.12
C PHE A 92 -7.06 -0.38 -1.79
N THR A 93 -5.99 0.42 -1.82
CA THR A 93 -5.39 0.97 -0.60
C THR A 93 -6.38 1.88 0.12
N LYS A 94 -7.14 2.69 -0.62
CA LYS A 94 -8.23 3.49 -0.06
C LYS A 94 -9.28 2.61 0.61
N ARG A 95 -9.72 1.53 -0.05
CA ARG A 95 -10.68 0.58 0.53
C ARG A 95 -10.13 -0.08 1.80
N ALA A 96 -8.89 -0.54 1.77
CA ALA A 96 -8.22 -1.09 2.95
C ALA A 96 -8.26 -0.08 4.11
N CYS A 97 -7.90 1.18 3.85
CA CYS A 97 -7.90 2.24 4.84
C CYS A 97 -9.28 2.84 5.16
N GLY A 98 -10.39 2.36 4.58
CA GLY A 98 -11.73 2.95 4.77
C GLY A 98 -11.91 4.36 4.18
N LEU A 99 -11.07 4.77 3.23
CA LEU A 99 -11.09 6.11 2.63
C LEU A 99 -12.03 6.19 1.41
N ARG A 100 -12.91 7.19 1.39
CA ARG A 100 -13.86 7.44 0.27
C ARG A 100 -13.52 8.67 -0.60
N ARG A 101 -12.35 9.30 -0.41
CA ARG A 101 -12.00 10.55 -1.13
C ARG A 101 -11.73 10.31 -2.62
N ALA A 102 -12.59 10.86 -3.48
CA ALA A 102 -12.53 10.73 -4.94
C ALA A 102 -11.33 11.49 -5.57
N ARG A 103 -10.89 12.59 -4.97
CA ARG A 103 -9.77 13.42 -5.47
C ARG A 103 -8.40 12.74 -5.35
N ILE A 104 -8.29 11.66 -4.58
CA ILE A 104 -7.04 10.89 -4.42
C ILE A 104 -7.02 9.78 -5.46
N GLN A 105 -6.38 10.02 -6.59
CA GLN A 105 -6.33 9.09 -7.72
C GLN A 105 -4.93 8.52 -7.99
N THR A 106 -3.87 9.17 -7.52
CA THR A 106 -2.48 8.72 -7.73
C THR A 106 -1.84 8.23 -6.43
N PRO A 107 -0.86 7.31 -6.50
CA PRO A 107 -0.14 6.86 -5.32
C PRO A 107 0.60 7.99 -4.59
N ASP A 108 1.10 9.01 -5.31
CA ASP A 108 1.72 10.17 -4.68
C ASP A 108 0.71 11.07 -3.96
N ALA A 109 -0.46 11.31 -4.54
CA ALA A 109 -1.55 12.02 -3.86
C ALA A 109 -1.99 11.28 -2.60
N LEU A 110 -2.08 9.95 -2.66
CA LEU A 110 -2.41 9.12 -1.50
C LEU A 110 -1.32 9.21 -0.43
N TYR A 111 -0.05 9.13 -0.82
CA TYR A 111 1.07 9.28 0.11
C TYR A 111 1.03 10.62 0.85
N LYS A 112 0.88 11.73 0.12
CA LYS A 112 0.79 13.08 0.69
C LYS A 112 -0.40 13.22 1.65
N TYR A 113 -1.56 12.71 1.24
CA TYR A 113 -2.76 12.74 2.06
C TYR A 113 -2.58 11.95 3.38
N LEU A 114 -2.04 10.73 3.30
CA LEU A 114 -1.81 9.92 4.50
C LEU A 114 -0.75 10.52 5.41
N ARG A 115 0.27 11.20 4.86
CA ARG A 115 1.27 11.95 5.65
C ARG A 115 0.63 13.10 6.42
N GLN A 116 -0.20 13.91 5.76
CA GLN A 116 -0.93 15.00 6.39
C GLN A 116 -1.84 14.52 7.53
N LEU A 117 -2.56 13.41 7.32
CA LEU A 117 -3.41 12.82 8.37
C LEU A 117 -2.63 12.36 9.60
N ASN A 118 -1.35 12.01 9.45
CA ASN A 118 -0.50 11.57 10.56
C ASN A 118 0.30 12.70 11.20
N GLY A 119 0.10 13.96 10.80
CA GLY A 119 0.76 15.12 11.41
C GLY A 119 2.27 15.21 11.17
N VAL A 120 2.79 14.61 10.08
CA VAL A 120 4.23 14.59 9.73
C VAL A 120 4.50 15.14 8.33
#